data_AF-A0A969FPP7-F1
#
_entry.id   AF-A0A969FPP7-F1
#
_cell.length_a   1.000
_cell.length_b   1.000
_cell.length_c   1.000
_cell.angle_alpha   90.00
_cell.angle_beta   90.00
_cell.angle_gamma   90.00
#
_symmetry.space_group_name_H-M   'P 1'
#
loop_
_entity.id
_entity.type
_entity.pdbx_description
1 polymer ?
#
loop_
_entity_poly.entity_id
_entity_poly.type
_entity_poly.pdbx_seq_one_letter_code
_entity_poly.pdbx_strand_id
1 'polypeptide(L)'
;MHLRLDYCAAFIGWLHREAGEPLPGNFWKNRACSRLQRELEDADWLVTARWKPDSPPLQPGDIVFFERKIDVPDKDHLIPVGAPGHVGLLVHLRRGGFQSVEGNIGGEVKLMTRILPHRNFLAAYRRPRS
;
A
#
# COMPACT_ATOMS: atom_id res chain seq x y z
N MET A 1 18.63 17.22 -11.98
CA MET A 1 18.18 15.86 -11.64
C MET A 1 17.23 15.94 -10.46
N HIS A 2 15.91 15.84 -10.67
CA HIS A 2 14.96 15.80 -9.55
C HIS A 2 14.95 14.37 -9.01
N LEU A 3 15.55 14.15 -7.85
CA LEU A 3 15.36 12.92 -7.07
C LEU A 3 13.87 12.82 -6.76
N ARG A 4 13.09 12.05 -7.53
CA ARG A 4 11.76 11.61 -7.11
C ARG A 4 12.00 10.67 -5.94
N LEU A 5 11.90 11.20 -4.72
CA LEU A 5 11.93 10.39 -3.53
C LEU A 5 10.67 9.53 -3.53
N ASP A 6 10.81 8.22 -3.74
CA ASP A 6 9.70 7.30 -3.58
C ASP A 6 9.34 7.22 -2.08
N TYR A 7 8.32 7.97 -1.66
CA TYR A 7 7.96 8.14 -0.24
C TYR A 7 6.60 7.55 0.15
N CYS A 8 5.91 6.83 -0.75
CA CYS A 8 4.58 6.27 -0.47
C CYS A 8 4.54 5.38 0.78
N ALA A 9 5.47 4.42 0.91
CA ALA A 9 5.55 3.61 2.11
C ALA A 9 5.98 4.43 3.34
N ALA A 10 6.95 5.35 3.18
CA ALA A 10 7.41 6.26 4.24
C ALA A 10 6.24 7.04 4.86
N PHE A 11 5.34 7.51 4.01
CA PHE A 11 4.14 8.23 4.39
C PHE A 11 3.18 7.35 5.20
N ILE A 12 2.95 6.09 4.81
CA ILE A 12 2.13 5.15 5.60
C ILE A 12 2.74 4.90 6.98
N GLY A 13 4.07 4.68 7.05
CA GLY A 13 4.77 4.52 8.31
C GLY A 13 4.67 5.75 9.22
N TRP A 14 4.75 6.96 8.65
CA TRP A 14 4.54 8.20 9.38
C TRP A 14 3.10 8.32 9.90
N LEU A 15 2.08 8.10 9.06
CA LEU A 15 0.67 8.15 9.47
C LEU A 15 0.36 7.23 10.67
N HIS A 16 0.82 5.98 10.60
CA HIS A 16 0.63 5.01 11.68
C HIS A 16 1.31 5.42 12.98
N ARG A 17 2.51 6.03 12.89
CA ARG A 17 3.19 6.58 14.07
C ARG A 17 2.44 7.75 14.68
N GLU A 18 1.97 8.70 13.87
CA GLU A 18 1.19 9.85 14.35
C GLU A 18 -0.13 9.40 15.00
N ALA A 19 -0.73 8.31 14.51
CA ALA A 19 -1.92 7.71 15.11
C ALA A 19 -1.64 6.96 16.43
N GLY A 20 -0.38 6.85 16.88
CA GLY A 20 -0.01 6.10 18.07
C GLY A 20 0.04 4.58 17.87
N GLU A 21 -0.05 4.11 16.63
CA GLU A 21 -0.03 2.68 16.27
C GLU A 21 1.09 2.38 15.27
N PRO A 22 2.36 2.41 15.69
CA PRO A 22 3.48 2.20 14.79
C PRO A 22 3.42 0.82 14.12
N LEU A 23 3.80 0.78 12.85
CA LEU A 23 3.92 -0.46 12.08
C LEU A 23 5.01 -1.37 12.69
N PRO A 24 4.89 -2.70 12.52
CA PRO A 24 5.92 -3.63 12.97
C PRO A 24 7.26 -3.37 12.29
N GLY A 25 8.35 -3.76 12.94
CA GLY A 25 9.70 -3.66 12.38
C GLY A 25 10.39 -2.30 12.58
N ASN A 26 11.42 -2.04 11.77
CA ASN A 26 12.21 -0.79 11.82
C ASN A 26 12.11 -0.05 10.48
N PHE A 27 10.87 0.27 10.13
CA PHE A 27 10.51 0.82 8.84
C PHE A 27 11.25 2.14 8.49
N TRP A 28 11.71 2.90 9.50
CA TRP A 28 12.51 4.11 9.32
C TRP A 28 13.83 3.88 8.56
N LYS A 29 14.38 2.66 8.63
CA LYS A 29 15.66 2.30 7.98
C LYS A 29 15.52 1.95 6.50
N ASN A 30 14.32 1.60 6.00
CA ASN A 30 14.13 1.21 4.62
C ASN A 30 12.70 1.48 4.14
N ARG A 31 12.55 2.49 3.28
CA ARG A 31 11.28 3.09 2.85
C ARG A 31 10.65 2.39 1.62
N ALA A 32 11.11 1.19 1.27
CA ALA A 32 10.59 0.46 0.11
C ALA A 32 9.25 -0.22 0.42
N CYS A 33 8.31 -0.21 -0.53
CA CYS A 33 7.02 -0.91 -0.41
C CYS A 33 7.19 -2.41 -0.17
N SER A 34 8.15 -3.05 -0.85
CA SER A 34 8.43 -4.49 -0.69
C SER A 34 8.90 -4.84 0.71
N ARG A 35 9.68 -3.95 1.34
CA ARG A 35 10.11 -4.15 2.72
C ARG A 35 8.93 -4.01 3.67
N LEU A 36 8.11 -2.97 3.49
CA LEU A 36 6.92 -2.78 4.33
C LEU A 36 5.97 -3.97 4.23
N GLN A 37 5.66 -4.41 3.01
CA GLN A 37 4.79 -5.56 2.79
C GLN A 37 5.31 -6.79 3.55
N ARG A 38 6.60 -7.10 3.40
CA ARG A 38 7.23 -8.22 4.11
C ARG A 38 7.14 -8.07 5.63
N GLU A 39 7.37 -6.88 6.19
CA GLU A 39 7.27 -6.67 7.64
C GLU A 39 5.83 -6.87 8.16
N LEU A 40 4.83 -6.56 7.34
CA LEU A 40 3.41 -6.82 7.68
C LEU A 40 3.04 -8.30 7.53
N GLU A 41 3.61 -8.99 6.54
CA GLU A 41 3.48 -10.46 6.37
C GLU A 41 4.13 -11.22 7.53
N ASP A 42 5.36 -10.87 7.89
CA ASP A 42 6.11 -11.46 9.01
C ASP A 42 5.38 -11.24 10.35
N ALA A 43 4.55 -10.19 10.45
CA ALA A 43 3.73 -9.88 11.61
C ALA A 43 2.31 -10.48 11.57
N ASP A 44 1.97 -11.26 10.54
CA ASP A 44 0.67 -11.90 10.32
C ASP A 44 -0.51 -10.89 10.16
N TRP A 45 -0.27 -9.77 9.46
CA TRP A 45 -1.30 -8.76 9.21
C TRP A 45 -2.11 -9.00 7.93
N LEU A 46 -1.84 -10.08 7.19
CA LEU A 46 -2.45 -10.29 5.87
C LEU A 46 -3.97 -10.49 5.99
N VAL A 47 -4.75 -9.65 5.30
CA VAL A 47 -6.21 -9.81 5.18
C VAL A 47 -6.55 -10.58 3.92
N THR A 48 -6.00 -10.16 2.78
CA THR A 48 -6.22 -10.81 1.49
C THR A 48 -5.09 -10.51 0.53
N ALA A 49 -4.71 -11.50 -0.28
CA ALA A 49 -3.82 -11.36 -1.42
C ALA A 49 -4.65 -11.50 -2.70
N ARG A 50 -4.46 -10.56 -3.64
CA ARG A 50 -5.22 -10.46 -4.90
C ARG A 50 -6.73 -10.51 -4.65
N TRP A 51 -7.31 -9.37 -4.26
CA TRP A 51 -8.73 -9.26 -3.94
C TRP A 51 -9.62 -9.87 -5.03
N LYS A 52 -10.58 -10.68 -4.59
CA LYS A 52 -11.62 -11.33 -5.38
C LYS A 52 -12.99 -11.03 -4.74
N PRO A 53 -14.11 -11.23 -5.46
CA PRO A 53 -15.45 -11.00 -4.90
C PRO A 53 -15.76 -11.75 -3.60
N ASP A 54 -15.12 -12.89 -3.36
CA ASP A 54 -15.23 -13.73 -2.17
C ASP A 54 -14.15 -13.46 -1.11
N SER A 55 -13.26 -12.50 -1.34
CA SER A 55 -12.25 -12.10 -0.35
C SER A 55 -12.89 -11.50 0.91
N PRO A 56 -12.21 -11.61 2.06
CA PRO A 56 -12.61 -10.90 3.26
C PRO A 56 -12.87 -9.40 2.97
N PRO A 57 -13.88 -8.79 3.60
CA PRO A 57 -14.22 -7.41 3.34
C PRO A 57 -13.08 -6.49 3.79
N LEU A 58 -12.69 -5.60 2.88
CA LEU A 58 -11.81 -4.48 3.22
C LEU A 58 -12.51 -3.56 4.24
N GLN A 59 -11.74 -2.86 5.05
CA GLN A 59 -12.23 -1.91 6.05
C GLN A 59 -11.36 -0.66 6.06
N PRO A 60 -11.92 0.50 6.45
CA PRO A 60 -11.11 1.67 6.75
C PRO A 60 -10.00 1.33 7.76
N GLY A 61 -8.79 1.81 7.50
CA GLY A 61 -7.58 1.44 8.23
C GLY A 61 -6.74 0.35 7.56
N ASP A 62 -7.26 -0.35 6.54
CA ASP A 62 -6.46 -1.32 5.80
C ASP A 62 -5.32 -0.65 5.04
N ILE A 63 -4.13 -1.22 5.14
CA ILE A 63 -2.99 -0.87 4.30
C ILE A 63 -3.12 -1.67 3.02
N VAL A 64 -3.28 -0.99 1.90
CA VAL A 64 -3.50 -1.61 0.58
C VAL A 64 -2.28 -1.43 -0.31
N PHE A 65 -1.77 -2.53 -0.86
CA PHE A 65 -0.66 -2.54 -1.80
C PHE A 65 -1.16 -2.67 -3.23
N PHE A 66 -0.44 -2.00 -4.12
CA PHE A 66 -0.66 -2.07 -5.55
C PHE A 66 0.61 -2.51 -6.28
N GLU A 67 0.46 -3.35 -7.29
CA GLU A 67 1.53 -3.69 -8.23
C GLU A 67 2.07 -2.41 -8.89
N ARG A 68 3.40 -2.35 -9.05
CA ARG A 68 4.04 -1.27 -9.83
C ARG A 68 3.51 -1.35 -11.25
N LYS A 69 2.85 -0.31 -11.75
CA LYS A 69 2.46 -0.25 -13.17
C LYS A 69 3.72 -0.46 -14.01
N ILE A 70 3.66 -1.44 -14.92
CA ILE A 70 4.57 -1.59 -16.07
C ILE A 70 4.59 -0.29 -16.92
N ASP A 71 3.56 0.56 -16.77
CA ASP A 71 3.39 1.82 -17.51
C ASP A 71 4.25 3.00 -17.01
N VAL A 72 5.08 2.84 -15.96
CA VAL A 72 6.16 3.80 -15.71
C VAL A 72 7.38 3.27 -16.47
N PRO A 73 7.80 3.89 -17.58
CA PRO A 73 9.03 3.50 -18.28
C PRO A 73 10.22 3.90 -17.40
N ASP A 74 10.47 3.13 -16.35
CA ASP A 74 11.74 3.13 -15.65
C ASP A 74 12.68 2.30 -16.54
N LYS A 75 13.34 2.98 -17.47
CA LYS A 75 14.09 2.36 -18.59
C LYS A 75 15.25 1.47 -18.13
N ASP A 76 15.60 1.47 -16.85
CA ASP A 76 16.84 0.89 -16.36
C ASP A 76 16.64 -0.25 -15.33
N HIS A 77 15.41 -0.58 -14.93
CA HIS A 77 15.18 -1.60 -13.89
C HIS A 77 14.05 -2.57 -14.26
N LEU A 78 14.41 -3.82 -14.56
CA LEU A 78 13.50 -4.96 -14.64
C LEU A 78 12.93 -5.24 -13.25
N ILE A 79 11.75 -4.71 -12.94
CA ILE A 79 11.06 -4.97 -11.68
C ILE A 79 10.12 -6.16 -11.88
N PRO A 80 10.23 -7.23 -11.07
CA PRO A 80 9.43 -8.44 -11.26
C PRO A 80 7.93 -8.16 -11.13
N VAL A 81 7.14 -8.77 -12.02
CA VAL A 81 5.67 -8.78 -11.97
C VAL A 81 5.21 -9.32 -10.61
N GLY A 82 4.23 -8.68 -9.99
CA GLY A 82 3.71 -9.08 -8.67
C GLY A 82 4.44 -8.46 -7.48
N ALA A 83 5.46 -7.62 -7.68
CA ALA A 83 6.06 -6.84 -6.60
C ALA A 83 5.23 -5.59 -6.26
N PRO A 84 5.14 -5.20 -4.97
CA PRO A 84 4.47 -3.98 -4.56
C PRO A 84 5.21 -2.75 -5.09
N GLY A 85 4.53 -1.95 -5.91
CA GLY A 85 5.05 -0.69 -6.41
C GLY A 85 4.49 0.53 -5.69
N HIS A 86 3.35 0.39 -5.02
CA HIS A 86 2.69 1.49 -4.34
C HIS A 86 1.88 1.00 -3.15
N VAL A 87 1.59 1.89 -2.22
CA VAL A 87 0.83 1.57 -1.01
C VAL A 87 -0.03 2.76 -0.59
N GLY A 88 -1.21 2.48 -0.06
CA GLY A 88 -2.16 3.46 0.45
C GLY A 88 -2.81 3.01 1.75
N LEU A 89 -3.43 3.94 2.46
CA LEU A 89 -4.30 3.65 3.59
C LEU A 89 -5.75 3.79 3.15
N LEU A 90 -6.56 2.74 3.27
CA LEU A 90 -7.98 2.78 2.97
C LEU A 90 -8.70 3.66 4.01
N VAL A 91 -9.46 4.66 3.56
CA VAL A 91 -10.18 5.58 4.45
C VAL A 91 -11.70 5.48 4.33
N HIS A 92 -12.21 4.95 3.23
CA HIS A 92 -13.66 4.81 3.04
C HIS A 92 -14.01 3.69 2.05
N LEU A 93 -15.07 2.94 2.32
CA LEU A 93 -15.64 1.97 1.38
C LEU A 93 -16.70 2.62 0.52
N ARG A 94 -16.75 2.26 -0.77
CA ARG A 94 -17.75 2.75 -1.73
C ARG A 94 -18.42 1.54 -2.36
N ARG A 95 -19.63 1.72 -2.93
CA ARG A 95 -20.25 0.67 -3.74
C ARG A 95 -19.32 0.35 -4.93
N GLY A 96 -18.80 -0.88 -4.99
CA GLY A 96 -17.89 -1.33 -6.05
C GLY A 96 -16.45 -0.81 -5.94
N GLY A 97 -16.02 -0.32 -4.78
CA GLY A 97 -14.66 0.20 -4.63
C GLY A 97 -14.34 0.75 -3.26
N PHE A 98 -13.29 1.57 -3.18
CA PHE A 98 -12.88 2.24 -1.96
C PHE A 98 -12.16 3.55 -2.26
N GLN A 99 -11.92 4.33 -1.22
CA GLN A 99 -11.01 5.47 -1.24
C GLN A 99 -9.83 5.21 -0.32
N SER A 100 -8.67 5.66 -0.78
CA SER A 100 -7.41 5.57 -0.06
C SER A 100 -6.72 6.92 -0.01
N VAL A 101 -6.00 7.20 1.07
CA VAL A 101 -5.04 8.30 1.13
C VAL A 101 -3.67 7.72 0.81
N GLU A 102 -3.03 8.30 -0.19
CA GLU A 102 -1.80 7.78 -0.80
C GLU A 102 -0.76 8.91 -0.89
N GLY A 103 0.47 8.64 -0.44
CA GLY A 103 1.60 9.55 -0.58
C GLY A 103 2.37 9.31 -1.87
N ASN A 104 3.04 10.34 -2.38
CA ASN A 104 3.85 10.27 -3.61
C ASN A 104 3.06 9.91 -4.88
N ILE A 105 1.79 10.30 -4.96
CA ILE A 105 1.04 10.28 -6.23
C ILE A 105 1.39 11.55 -6.99
N GLY A 106 2.27 11.43 -7.99
CA GLY A 106 2.77 12.59 -8.74
C GLY A 106 3.55 13.58 -7.87
N GLY A 107 4.19 13.10 -6.79
CA GLY A 107 4.93 13.92 -5.82
C GLY A 107 4.08 14.48 -4.68
N GLU A 108 2.78 14.20 -4.62
CA GLU A 108 1.85 14.77 -3.63
C GLU A 108 1.16 13.69 -2.79
N VAL A 109 0.53 14.10 -1.69
CA VAL A 109 -0.45 13.30 -0.94
C VAL A 109 -1.83 13.52 -1.55
N LYS A 110 -2.52 12.44 -1.93
CA LYS A 110 -3.84 12.52 -2.57
C LYS A 110 -4.84 11.55 -1.97
N LEU A 111 -6.10 11.96 -1.99
CA LEU A 111 -7.23 11.05 -1.87
C LEU A 111 -7.49 10.41 -3.24
N MET A 112 -7.40 9.08 -3.29
CA MET A 112 -7.56 8.29 -4.50
C MET A 112 -8.86 7.49 -4.41
N THR A 113 -9.58 7.40 -5.51
CA THR A 113 -10.74 6.49 -5.66
C THR A 113 -10.31 5.28 -6.48
N ARG A 114 -10.55 4.08 -5.94
CA ARG A 114 -10.18 2.80 -6.54
C ARG A 114 -11.45 1.96 -6.76
N ILE A 115 -11.62 1.42 -7.96
CA ILE A 115 -12.75 0.54 -8.31
C ILE A 115 -12.29 -0.92 -8.16
N LEU A 116 -13.11 -1.77 -7.57
CA LEU A 116 -12.86 -3.20 -7.43
C LEU A 116 -13.65 -4.03 -8.47
N PRO A 117 -13.07 -5.10 -9.03
CA PRO A 117 -11.69 -5.52 -8.85
C PRO A 117 -10.72 -4.55 -9.51
N HIS A 118 -9.69 -4.12 -8.76
CA HIS A 118 -8.69 -3.20 -9.29
C HIS A 118 -7.53 -4.00 -9.88
N ARG A 119 -7.23 -3.81 -11.16
CA ARG A 119 -6.24 -4.62 -11.90
C ARG A 119 -4.85 -4.73 -11.25
N ASN A 120 -4.45 -3.70 -10.49
CA ASN A 120 -3.15 -3.68 -9.81
C ASN A 120 -3.26 -3.95 -8.31
N PHE A 121 -4.42 -4.31 -7.76
CA PHE A 121 -4.50 -4.61 -6.34
C PHE A 121 -3.65 -5.85 -6.03
N LEU A 122 -2.71 -5.70 -5.09
CA LEU A 122 -1.81 -6.78 -4.73
C LEU A 122 -2.27 -7.45 -3.43
N ALA A 123 -2.45 -6.69 -2.36
CA ALA A 123 -2.81 -7.22 -1.05
C ALA A 123 -3.39 -6.13 -0.15
N ALA A 124 -4.13 -6.54 0.88
CA ALA A 124 -4.51 -5.70 2.00
C ALA A 124 -4.02 -6.29 3.31
N TYR A 125 -3.60 -5.41 4.23
CA TYR A 125 -3.09 -5.76 5.55
C TYR A 125 -3.82 -4.97 6.62
N ARG A 126 -4.05 -5.62 7.75
CA ARG A 126 -4.66 -5.05 8.94
C ARG A 126 -4.05 -5.68 10.17
N ARG A 127 -3.83 -4.88 11.20
CA ARG A 127 -3.43 -5.39 12.51
C ARG A 127 -4.43 -6.45 13.01
N PRO A 128 -3.97 -7.64 13.43
CA PRO A 128 -4.82 -8.63 14.08
C PRO A 128 -5.50 -8.04 15.31
N ARG A 129 -6.76 -8.41 15.54
CA ARG A 129 -7.42 -8.08 16.79
C ARG A 129 -6.84 -8.98 17.89
N SER A 130 -6.30 -8.37 18.94
CA SER A 130 -5.90 -9.06 20.18
C SER A 130 -7.09 -9.56 20.97
#